data_AF-A0A932JRK9-F1
#
_entry.id   AF-A0A932JRK9-F1
#
_cell.length_a   1.000
_cell.length_b   1.000
_cell.length_c   1.000
_cell.angle_alpha   90.00
_cell.angle_beta   90.00
_cell.angle_gamma   90.00
#
_symmetry.space_group_name_H-M   'P 1'
#
loop_
_entity.id
_entity.type
_entity.pdbx_description
1 polymer ?
#
loop_
_entity_poly.entity_id
_entity_poly.type
_entity_poly.pdbx_seq_one_letter_code
_entity_poly.pdbx_strand_id
1 'polypeptide(L)'
;MTATRLLLLLCCLASLTACGGGRRGSSEPELLKRRYRNGESISYRLKGVNKSLARTYTYQARADGVVKKDAAGVYSEEFRWSQLRVDNVSVPLSSASANFTQTLSLDPDYVMGPAALEGVQRELLAPILDLMTFYADQWLAIKRGAFRRQGDHVYVKHGTPNSWADGTRLLLAEDAIDFQLHLTSVDELTKNAVVRVRHVPPSKSKVRLNADWMREPVVGRVQNNWVQVTKNADGKYSAAVGMETFEVELRIGLRDGRIKSAKMDNPVTVRERLCSDDALTDCEEPVEYRTRRQLELTAL
;
A
#
# COMPACT_ATOMS: atom_id res chain seq x y z
N MET A 1 -19.42 -4.27 22.45
CA MET A 1 -19.11 -3.38 21.30
C MET A 1 -17.90 -3.95 20.58
N THR A 2 -18.13 -4.63 19.47
CA THR A 2 -17.15 -5.47 18.77
C THR A 2 -16.14 -4.62 18.01
N ALA A 3 -14.86 -4.82 18.34
CA ALA A 3 -13.73 -4.13 17.74
C ALA A 3 -13.70 -4.33 16.22
N THR A 4 -13.90 -3.22 15.49
CA THR A 4 -13.86 -3.15 14.03
C THR A 4 -12.50 -3.65 13.54
N ARG A 5 -12.50 -4.75 12.79
CA ARG A 5 -11.34 -5.30 12.08
C ARG A 5 -10.89 -4.27 11.04
N LEU A 6 -9.87 -3.48 11.34
CA LEU A 6 -9.25 -2.58 10.37
C LEU A 6 -8.27 -3.41 9.54
N LEU A 7 -8.57 -3.60 8.25
CA LEU A 7 -7.63 -4.19 7.30
C LEU A 7 -6.51 -3.17 7.06
N LEU A 8 -5.39 -3.28 7.79
CA LEU A 8 -4.19 -2.51 7.53
C LEU A 8 -3.31 -3.31 6.57
N LEU A 9 -3.22 -2.90 5.31
CA LEU A 9 -2.09 -3.32 4.48
C LEU A 9 -0.90 -2.45 4.83
N LEU A 10 0.13 -3.02 5.46
CA LEU A 10 1.48 -2.47 5.39
C LEU A 10 2.19 -3.10 4.20
N CYS A 11 2.42 -2.32 3.14
CA CYS A 11 3.51 -2.61 2.21
C CYS A 11 4.84 -2.33 2.93
N CYS A 12 5.38 -3.33 3.62
CA CYS A 12 6.77 -3.30 4.06
C CYS A 12 7.67 -3.60 2.85
N LEU A 13 8.06 -2.56 2.10
CA LEU A 13 9.12 -2.68 1.09
C LEU A 13 10.45 -3.02 1.79
N ALA A 14 10.67 -4.30 2.06
CA ALA A 14 11.97 -4.80 2.48
C ALA A 14 12.98 -4.59 1.34
N SER A 15 14.17 -4.14 1.72
CA SER A 15 15.25 -3.63 0.89
C SER A 15 15.52 -4.46 -0.37
N LEU A 16 15.15 -3.93 -1.54
CA LEU A 16 15.71 -4.36 -2.82
C LEU A 16 17.17 -3.87 -2.89
N THR A 17 18.10 -4.65 -2.35
CA THR A 17 19.54 -4.49 -2.60
C THR A 17 19.86 -4.89 -4.05
N ALA A 18 20.32 -3.94 -4.84
CA ALA A 18 20.76 -4.17 -6.22
C ALA A 18 22.25 -4.54 -6.25
N CYS A 19 22.59 -5.62 -6.96
CA CYS A 19 23.95 -5.81 -7.49
C CYS A 19 24.13 -4.90 -8.72
N GLY A 20 25.26 -4.20 -8.75
CA GLY A 20 25.56 -3.13 -9.71
C GLY A 20 26.01 -3.60 -11.10
N GLY A 21 26.07 -2.62 -12.01
CA GLY A 21 26.67 -2.72 -13.33
C GLY A 21 26.35 -1.47 -14.15
N GLY A 22 27.29 -0.53 -14.23
CA GLY A 22 27.06 0.81 -14.77
C GLY A 22 27.08 0.93 -16.30
N ARG A 23 26.53 2.05 -16.79
CA ARG A 23 27.05 2.82 -17.94
C ARG A 23 26.43 4.22 -17.93
N ARG A 24 27.26 5.25 -17.75
CA ARG A 24 26.91 6.66 -18.02
C ARG A 24 26.87 6.84 -19.54
N GLY A 25 25.70 6.67 -20.13
CA GLY A 25 25.32 7.26 -21.41
C GLY A 25 24.50 8.52 -21.14
N SER A 26 24.61 9.53 -22.00
CA SER A 26 23.87 10.80 -21.95
C SER A 26 22.45 10.60 -21.40
N SER A 27 22.18 11.15 -20.21
CA SER A 27 20.92 10.93 -19.51
C SER A 27 19.80 11.66 -20.25
N GLU A 28 19.09 10.94 -21.10
CA GLU A 28 17.73 11.34 -21.46
C GLU A 28 16.96 11.66 -20.16
N PRO A 29 16.14 12.72 -20.13
CA PRO A 29 15.41 13.07 -18.94
C PRO A 29 14.58 11.87 -18.46
N GLU A 30 14.82 11.42 -17.24
CA GLU A 30 14.00 10.36 -16.62
C GLU A 30 12.58 10.88 -16.45
N LEU A 31 11.67 10.38 -17.29
CA LEU A 31 10.32 10.92 -17.49
C LEU A 31 9.52 11.04 -16.18
N LEU A 32 9.66 10.06 -15.29
CA LEU A 32 8.89 9.96 -14.05
C LEU A 32 9.62 10.49 -12.81
N LYS A 33 10.90 10.92 -12.96
CA LYS A 33 11.74 11.29 -11.82
C LYS A 33 11.19 12.52 -11.12
N ARG A 34 11.07 12.44 -9.79
CA ARG A 34 10.71 13.56 -8.94
C ARG A 34 11.82 14.62 -8.95
N ARG A 35 11.46 15.85 -9.29
CA ARG A 35 12.36 17.02 -9.31
C ARG A 35 12.12 17.88 -8.09
N TYR A 36 12.77 17.52 -7.00
CA TYR A 36 12.61 18.17 -5.70
C TYR A 36 13.12 19.62 -5.69
N ARG A 37 12.46 20.46 -4.89
CA ARG A 37 12.99 21.75 -4.44
C ARG A 37 12.91 21.79 -2.91
N ASN A 38 14.00 22.10 -2.23
CA ASN A 38 14.00 22.18 -0.77
C ASN A 38 13.01 23.27 -0.30
N GLY A 39 12.20 22.96 0.72
CA GLY A 39 11.14 23.85 1.24
C GLY A 39 9.86 23.91 0.39
N GLU A 40 9.78 23.14 -0.69
CA GLU A 40 8.59 23.06 -1.55
C GLU A 40 7.39 22.48 -0.79
N SER A 41 6.27 23.19 -0.82
CA SER A 41 5.00 22.71 -0.26
C SER A 41 4.31 21.73 -1.20
N ILE A 42 3.69 20.73 -0.58
CA ILE A 42 2.88 19.72 -1.25
C ILE A 42 1.65 19.40 -0.40
N SER A 43 0.49 19.29 -1.02
CA SER A 43 -0.75 19.00 -0.28
C SER A 43 -1.57 17.98 -1.04
N TYR A 44 -2.14 17.05 -0.31
CA TYR A 44 -3.01 16.01 -0.82
C TYR A 44 -4.31 15.93 -0.04
N ARG A 45 -5.38 15.60 -0.76
CA ARG A 45 -6.59 15.02 -0.18
C ARG A 45 -6.62 13.55 -0.54
N LEU A 46 -6.79 12.72 0.48
CA LEU A 46 -6.99 11.28 0.33
C LEU A 46 -8.40 10.92 0.76
N LYS A 47 -9.07 10.09 -0.04
CA LYS A 47 -10.35 9.46 0.27
C LYS A 47 -10.21 7.96 0.16
N GLY A 48 -10.95 7.24 1.00
CA GLY A 48 -11.04 5.80 0.90
C GLY A 48 -12.42 5.26 1.26
N VAL A 49 -12.76 4.15 0.62
CA VAL A 49 -13.90 3.29 0.93
C VAL A 49 -13.34 1.91 1.24
N ASN A 50 -13.71 1.36 2.39
CA ASN A 50 -13.32 0.03 2.79
C ASN A 50 -14.58 -0.79 3.05
N LYS A 51 -14.77 -1.84 2.24
CA LYS A 51 -15.87 -2.78 2.33
C LYS A 51 -15.33 -4.12 2.83
N SER A 52 -15.84 -4.56 3.96
CA SER A 52 -15.59 -5.87 4.56
C SER A 52 -16.90 -6.65 4.74
N LEU A 53 -16.81 -7.89 5.22
CA LEU A 53 -18.00 -8.69 5.58
C LEU A 53 -18.84 -7.98 6.67
N ALA A 54 -18.19 -7.37 7.65
CA ALA A 54 -18.86 -6.81 8.82
C ALA A 54 -19.35 -5.36 8.62
N ARG A 55 -18.66 -4.58 7.78
CA ARG A 55 -18.92 -3.14 7.63
C ARG A 55 -18.37 -2.59 6.33
N THR A 56 -19.10 -1.62 5.76
CA THR A 56 -18.54 -0.64 4.84
C THR A 56 -18.33 0.67 5.60
N TYR A 57 -17.15 1.28 5.48
CA TYR A 57 -16.90 2.61 6.01
C TYR A 57 -16.09 3.43 5.02
N THR A 58 -16.15 4.75 5.19
CA THR A 58 -15.45 5.72 4.38
C THR A 58 -14.56 6.60 5.24
N TYR A 59 -13.51 7.14 4.66
CA TYR A 59 -12.70 8.17 5.31
C TYR A 59 -12.18 9.18 4.30
N GLN A 60 -11.84 10.34 4.83
CA GLN A 60 -11.09 11.37 4.12
C GLN A 60 -10.08 11.98 5.08
N ALA A 61 -8.89 12.30 4.59
CA ALA A 61 -7.92 13.09 5.33
C ALA A 61 -7.14 14.00 4.38
N ARG A 62 -6.55 15.05 4.94
CA ARG A 62 -5.63 15.95 4.25
C ARG A 62 -4.22 15.70 4.77
N ALA A 63 -3.27 15.59 3.84
CA ALA A 63 -1.85 15.54 4.13
C ALA A 63 -1.19 16.78 3.56
N ASP A 64 -0.54 17.58 4.41
CA ASP A 64 0.23 18.76 4.02
C ASP A 64 1.69 18.49 4.34
N GLY A 65 2.56 18.66 3.35
CA GLY A 65 3.96 18.34 3.46
C GLY A 65 4.89 19.41 2.96
N VAL A 66 6.14 19.30 3.41
CA VAL A 66 7.25 20.16 3.01
C VAL A 66 8.42 19.26 2.59
N VAL A 67 9.02 19.58 1.45
CA VAL A 67 10.23 18.89 1.00
C VAL A 67 11.41 19.30 1.87
N LYS A 68 12.16 18.31 2.36
CA LYS A 68 13.46 18.50 3.00
C LYS A 68 14.55 17.79 2.23
N LYS A 69 15.78 18.28 2.42
CA LYS A 69 17.01 17.66 1.93
C LYS A 69 17.88 17.34 3.14
N ASP A 70 18.32 16.10 3.27
CA ASP A 70 19.25 15.71 4.33
C ASP A 70 20.70 16.12 4.01
N ALA A 71 21.61 15.84 4.95
CA ALA A 71 23.04 16.14 4.79
C ALA A 71 23.73 15.31 3.69
N ALA A 72 23.19 14.13 3.36
CA ALA A 72 23.67 13.29 2.26
C ALA A 72 23.13 13.76 0.90
N GLY A 73 22.19 14.70 0.90
CA GLY A 73 21.58 15.29 -0.27
C GLY A 73 20.35 14.54 -0.78
N VAL A 74 19.85 13.56 -0.03
CA VAL A 74 18.63 12.81 -0.34
C VAL A 74 17.42 13.67 0.03
N TYR A 75 16.44 13.70 -0.85
CA TYR A 75 15.20 14.43 -0.62
C TYR A 75 14.13 13.55 0.03
N SER A 76 13.31 14.16 0.88
CA SER A 76 12.11 13.56 1.46
C SER A 76 11.00 14.59 1.58
N GLU A 77 9.77 14.13 1.72
CA GLU A 77 8.57 14.92 1.97
C GLU A 77 8.03 14.56 3.35
N GLU A 78 7.98 15.54 4.25
CA GLU A 78 7.45 15.37 5.60
C GLU A 78 6.00 15.84 5.65
N PHE A 79 5.06 14.91 5.79
CA PHE A 79 3.62 15.16 5.83
C PHE A 79 3.08 15.23 7.25
N ARG A 80 2.22 16.22 7.48
CA ARG A 80 1.33 16.33 8.63
C ARG A 80 -0.11 16.11 8.20
N TRP A 81 -0.88 15.51 9.09
CA TRP A 81 -2.24 15.11 8.81
C TRP A 81 -3.25 16.08 9.44
N SER A 82 -4.35 16.32 8.73
CA SER A 82 -5.45 17.16 9.20
C SER A 82 -6.78 16.77 8.55
N GLN A 83 -7.86 17.42 8.99
CA GLN A 83 -9.20 17.29 8.38
C GLN A 83 -9.70 15.84 8.24
N LEU A 84 -9.38 15.00 9.24
CA LEU A 84 -9.81 13.60 9.27
C LEU A 84 -11.34 13.53 9.38
N ARG A 85 -11.94 12.75 8.50
CA ARG A 85 -13.35 12.39 8.54
C ARG A 85 -13.49 10.88 8.41
N VAL A 86 -14.42 10.30 9.16
CA VAL A 86 -14.83 8.90 9.05
C VAL A 86 -16.34 8.87 8.94
N ASP A 87 -16.88 8.20 7.91
CA ASP A 87 -18.31 8.17 7.59
C ASP A 87 -18.93 9.57 7.54
N ASN A 88 -18.22 10.47 6.87
CA ASN A 88 -18.53 11.90 6.73
C ASN A 88 -18.53 12.72 8.03
N VAL A 89 -18.28 12.11 9.19
CA VAL A 89 -18.18 12.77 10.49
C VAL A 89 -16.75 13.25 10.71
N SER A 90 -16.59 14.50 11.14
CA SER A 90 -15.28 15.05 11.51
C SER A 90 -14.74 14.36 12.76
N VAL A 91 -13.51 13.86 12.68
CA VAL A 91 -12.82 13.22 13.81
C VAL A 91 -11.66 14.13 14.22
N PRO A 92 -11.67 14.70 15.44
CA PRO A 92 -10.54 15.48 15.91
C PRO A 92 -9.30 14.58 16.03
N LEU A 93 -8.14 15.14 15.70
CA LEU A 93 -6.89 14.43 15.88
C LEU A 93 -6.47 14.48 17.35
N SER A 94 -6.04 13.33 17.88
CA SER A 94 -5.34 13.28 19.16
C SER A 94 -4.04 14.08 19.10
N SER A 95 -3.49 14.49 20.25
CA SER A 95 -2.21 15.20 20.28
C SER A 95 -1.08 14.40 19.63
N ALA A 96 -1.05 13.08 19.82
CA ALA A 96 -0.09 12.19 19.18
C ALA A 96 -0.25 12.20 17.65
N SER A 97 -1.48 12.05 17.14
CA SER A 97 -1.77 12.08 15.70
C SER A 97 -1.51 13.45 15.06
N ALA A 98 -1.77 14.55 15.77
CA ALA A 98 -1.55 15.90 15.27
C ALA A 98 -0.05 16.25 15.17
N ASN A 99 0.77 15.66 16.05
CA ASN A 99 2.23 15.84 16.05
C ASN A 99 2.95 14.79 15.19
N PHE A 100 2.27 13.71 14.80
CA PHE A 100 2.82 12.69 13.93
C PHE A 100 3.22 13.27 12.58
N THR A 101 4.45 12.94 12.15
CA THR A 101 5.00 13.33 10.85
C THR A 101 5.32 12.08 10.06
N GLN A 102 4.73 11.94 8.88
CA GLN A 102 5.04 10.86 7.96
C GLN A 102 6.10 11.32 6.98
N THR A 103 7.21 10.59 6.88
CA THR A 103 8.27 10.88 5.90
C THR A 103 8.18 9.92 4.73
N LEU A 104 8.01 10.45 3.52
CA LEU A 104 7.96 9.69 2.28
C LEU A 104 8.96 10.26 1.27
N SER A 105 9.38 9.46 0.30
CA SER A 105 10.21 9.94 -0.79
C SER A 105 9.99 9.15 -2.08
N LEU A 106 10.26 9.84 -3.19
CA LEU A 106 10.33 9.35 -4.56
C LEU A 106 11.75 9.46 -5.10
N ASP A 107 12.71 9.88 -4.25
CA ASP A 107 14.13 9.81 -4.54
C ASP A 107 14.55 8.32 -4.60
N PRO A 108 15.14 7.84 -5.71
CA PRO A 108 15.49 6.43 -5.85
C PRO A 108 16.54 5.94 -4.82
N ASP A 109 17.31 6.87 -4.26
CA ASP A 109 18.33 6.58 -3.23
C ASP A 109 17.74 6.57 -1.81
N TYR A 110 16.50 7.02 -1.64
CA TYR A 110 15.80 6.92 -0.36
C TYR A 110 15.37 5.47 -0.07
N VAL A 111 15.64 5.00 1.14
CA VAL A 111 15.17 3.70 1.62
C VAL A 111 13.83 3.90 2.32
N MET A 112 12.75 3.49 1.65
CA MET A 112 11.42 3.51 2.25
C MET A 112 11.35 2.49 3.39
N GLY A 113 11.12 2.98 4.61
CA GLY A 113 10.98 2.15 5.81
C GLY A 113 9.55 2.18 6.35
N PRO A 114 9.23 1.28 7.31
CA PRO A 114 7.95 1.32 8.00
C PRO A 114 7.81 2.64 8.78
N ALA A 115 6.62 3.22 8.76
CA ALA A 115 6.31 4.37 9.61
C ALA A 115 6.22 3.94 11.08
N ALA A 116 6.79 4.72 12.01
CA ALA A 116 6.57 4.54 13.44
C ALA A 116 5.17 5.02 13.81
N LEU A 117 4.19 4.10 13.83
CA LEU A 117 2.77 4.40 14.05
C LEU A 117 2.35 4.35 15.52
N GLU A 118 3.30 4.25 16.45
CA GLU A 118 3.00 4.21 17.88
C GLU A 118 2.27 5.49 18.33
N GLY A 119 1.18 5.31 19.08
CA GLY A 119 0.35 6.42 19.57
C GLY A 119 -0.53 7.09 18.50
N VAL A 120 -0.39 6.76 17.21
CA VAL A 120 -1.27 7.27 16.17
C VAL A 120 -2.67 6.70 16.35
N GLN A 121 -3.69 7.56 16.32
CA GLN A 121 -5.07 7.11 16.47
C GLN A 121 -5.48 6.19 15.32
N ARG A 122 -6.27 5.17 15.65
CA ARG A 122 -6.65 4.10 14.74
C ARG A 122 -7.28 4.61 13.43
N GLU A 123 -8.11 5.65 13.51
CA GLU A 123 -8.83 6.23 12.38
C GLU A 123 -7.89 6.89 11.35
N LEU A 124 -6.66 7.27 11.75
CA LEU A 124 -5.66 7.89 10.87
C LEU A 124 -4.69 6.88 10.23
N LEU A 125 -4.60 5.67 10.76
CA LEU A 125 -3.67 4.64 10.27
C LEU A 125 -3.93 4.29 8.79
N ALA A 126 -5.19 4.14 8.42
CA ALA A 126 -5.57 3.84 7.04
C ALA A 126 -5.08 4.94 6.06
N PRO A 127 -5.44 6.23 6.25
CA PRO A 127 -4.89 7.31 5.44
C PRO A 127 -3.37 7.33 5.29
N ILE A 128 -2.64 7.14 6.39
CA ILE A 128 -1.17 7.14 6.40
C ILE A 128 -0.61 6.07 5.47
N LEU A 129 -1.08 4.84 5.64
CA LEU A 129 -0.60 3.70 4.86
C LEU A 129 -0.99 3.78 3.38
N ASP A 130 -2.17 4.29 3.08
CA ASP A 130 -2.62 4.47 1.70
C ASP A 130 -1.79 5.48 0.93
N LEU A 131 -1.41 6.60 1.57
CA LEU A 131 -0.48 7.55 0.95
C LEU A 131 0.87 6.88 0.68
N MET A 132 1.36 6.09 1.65
CA MET A 132 2.60 5.32 1.48
C MET A 132 2.51 4.36 0.30
N THR A 133 1.38 3.67 0.08
CA THR A 133 1.18 2.77 -1.07
C THR A 133 1.36 3.51 -2.40
N PHE A 134 0.77 4.69 -2.56
CA PHE A 134 0.95 5.46 -3.80
C PHE A 134 2.40 5.92 -4.02
N TYR A 135 3.10 6.28 -2.94
CA TYR A 135 4.52 6.63 -3.01
C TYR A 135 5.40 5.42 -3.34
N ALA A 136 5.13 4.28 -2.72
CA ALA A 136 5.82 3.01 -2.97
C ALA A 136 5.72 2.61 -4.45
N ASP A 137 4.52 2.70 -5.03
CA ASP A 137 4.27 2.35 -6.43
C ASP A 137 5.01 3.29 -7.40
N GLN A 138 4.97 4.60 -7.16
CA GLN A 138 5.73 5.53 -8.00
C GLN A 138 7.24 5.36 -7.79
N TRP A 139 7.70 5.21 -6.56
CA TRP A 139 9.12 4.99 -6.27
C TRP A 139 9.64 3.74 -6.96
N LEU A 140 8.86 2.65 -6.97
CA LEU A 140 9.19 1.44 -7.72
C LEU A 140 9.28 1.70 -9.22
N ALA A 141 8.34 2.48 -9.77
CA ALA A 141 8.34 2.88 -11.18
C ALA A 141 9.61 3.68 -11.55
N ILE A 142 10.00 4.62 -10.70
CA ILE A 142 11.22 5.44 -10.86
C ILE A 142 12.46 4.55 -10.76
N LYS A 143 12.58 3.75 -9.70
CA LYS A 143 13.76 2.93 -9.40
C LYS A 143 14.06 1.88 -10.46
N ARG A 144 13.03 1.39 -11.17
CA ARG A 144 13.23 0.46 -12.30
C ARG A 144 13.79 1.16 -13.55
N GLY A 145 13.61 2.47 -13.71
CA GLY A 145 14.20 3.25 -14.80
C GLY A 145 13.78 2.80 -16.22
N ALA A 146 12.71 2.00 -16.33
CA ALA A 146 12.31 1.35 -17.58
C ALA A 146 11.34 2.18 -18.44
N PHE A 147 10.82 3.30 -17.91
CA PHE A 147 9.77 4.09 -18.54
C PHE A 147 10.33 5.29 -19.29
N ARG A 148 10.48 5.15 -20.61
CA ARG A 148 10.95 6.19 -21.53
C ARG A 148 9.85 6.70 -22.45
N ARG A 149 8.89 5.85 -22.79
CA ARG A 149 7.79 6.15 -23.71
C ARG A 149 6.52 5.39 -23.36
N GLN A 150 5.39 5.88 -23.84
CA GLN A 150 4.11 5.19 -23.72
C GLN A 150 4.21 3.74 -24.24
N GLY A 151 3.59 2.81 -23.51
CA GLY A 151 3.58 1.37 -23.81
C GLY A 151 4.72 0.59 -23.15
N ASP A 152 5.72 1.26 -22.59
CA ASP A 152 6.76 0.60 -21.80
C ASP A 152 6.12 -0.09 -20.58
N HIS A 153 6.56 -1.32 -20.31
CA HIS A 153 6.05 -2.16 -19.23
C HIS A 153 7.19 -2.92 -18.57
N VAL A 154 7.05 -3.18 -17.27
CA VAL A 154 8.03 -3.96 -16.50
C VAL A 154 7.32 -4.86 -15.50
N TYR A 155 7.82 -6.08 -15.39
CA TYR A 155 7.43 -7.01 -14.34
C TYR A 155 8.50 -7.03 -13.25
N VAL A 156 8.09 -6.84 -12.01
CA VAL A 156 8.96 -6.89 -10.85
C VAL A 156 8.58 -8.08 -10.00
N LYS A 157 9.46 -9.08 -9.99
CA LYS A 157 9.37 -10.20 -9.07
C LYS A 157 9.82 -9.76 -7.68
N HIS A 158 8.94 -9.91 -6.70
CA HIS A 158 9.19 -9.69 -5.29
C HIS A 158 8.80 -10.97 -4.53
N GLY A 159 7.49 -11.29 -4.48
CA GLY A 159 6.97 -12.57 -4.02
C GLY A 159 7.37 -12.98 -2.61
N THR A 160 7.91 -12.06 -1.82
CA THR A 160 8.21 -12.22 -0.40
C THR A 160 7.04 -11.73 0.43
N PRO A 161 6.77 -12.34 1.61
CA PRO A 161 5.69 -11.89 2.46
C PRO A 161 5.96 -10.49 3.02
N ASN A 162 4.99 -9.59 2.93
CA ASN A 162 4.93 -8.43 3.81
C ASN A 162 4.04 -8.81 4.99
N SER A 163 4.40 -8.38 6.20
CA SER A 163 3.59 -8.68 7.39
C SER A 163 3.15 -7.42 8.13
N TRP A 164 1.91 -7.45 8.61
CA TRP A 164 1.33 -6.45 9.51
C TRP A 164 0.78 -7.08 10.80
N ALA A 165 1.23 -8.29 11.13
CA ALA A 165 0.88 -8.95 12.39
C ALA A 165 1.40 -8.13 13.58
N ASP A 166 0.57 -7.99 14.62
CA ASP A 166 0.94 -7.32 15.88
C ASP A 166 1.47 -8.30 16.94
N GLY A 167 1.43 -9.61 16.65
CA GLY A 167 1.92 -10.68 17.53
C GLY A 167 1.08 -10.92 18.78
N THR A 168 -0.02 -10.18 18.97
CA THR A 168 -0.88 -10.28 20.16
C THR A 168 -2.28 -10.76 19.78
N ARG A 169 -3.01 -9.93 19.04
CA ARG A 169 -4.36 -10.23 18.55
C ARG A 169 -4.29 -10.70 17.11
N LEU A 170 -3.48 -10.04 16.29
CA LEU A 170 -3.25 -10.39 14.90
C LEU A 170 -1.99 -11.25 14.82
N LEU A 171 -2.16 -12.57 14.90
CA LEU A 171 -1.08 -13.55 15.07
C LEU A 171 -0.32 -13.79 13.77
N LEU A 172 -1.03 -13.82 12.67
CA LEU A 172 -0.50 -13.93 11.32
C LEU A 172 -1.27 -12.94 10.45
N ALA A 173 -0.57 -12.14 9.68
CA ALA A 173 -1.18 -11.31 8.67
C ALA A 173 -0.13 -10.98 7.63
N GLU A 174 -0.30 -11.57 6.45
CA GLU A 174 0.68 -11.51 5.38
C GLU A 174 0.02 -11.42 4.02
N ASP A 175 0.69 -10.69 3.13
CA ASP A 175 0.45 -10.74 1.69
C ASP A 175 1.77 -11.01 0.96
N ALA A 176 1.68 -11.56 -0.24
CA ALA A 176 2.81 -11.67 -1.15
C ALA A 176 2.37 -11.21 -2.54
N ILE A 177 3.15 -10.31 -3.13
CA ILE A 177 2.79 -9.67 -4.39
C ILE A 177 4.01 -9.56 -5.30
N ASP A 178 3.76 -9.70 -6.59
CA ASP A 178 4.63 -9.21 -7.67
C ASP A 178 3.96 -7.98 -8.30
N PHE A 179 4.74 -7.21 -9.08
CA PHE A 179 4.23 -5.97 -9.66
C PHE A 179 4.31 -6.03 -11.19
N GLN A 180 3.25 -5.60 -11.86
CA GLN A 180 3.23 -5.28 -13.28
C GLN A 180 3.02 -3.78 -13.42
N LEU A 181 4.03 -3.07 -13.90
CA LEU A 181 3.96 -1.63 -14.10
C LEU A 181 3.90 -1.34 -15.60
N HIS A 182 3.07 -0.37 -16.00
CA HIS A 182 2.86 0.01 -17.40
C HIS A 182 2.69 1.53 -17.50
N LEU A 183 3.52 2.19 -18.31
CA LEU A 183 3.34 3.59 -18.68
C LEU A 183 2.26 3.69 -19.77
N THR A 184 1.01 3.88 -19.35
CA THR A 184 -0.15 3.80 -20.23
C THR A 184 -0.35 5.04 -21.10
N SER A 185 0.11 6.21 -20.66
CA SER A 185 0.06 7.43 -21.47
C SER A 185 1.15 8.43 -21.08
N VAL A 186 1.55 9.24 -22.07
CA VAL A 186 2.37 10.44 -21.92
C VAL A 186 1.70 11.54 -22.71
N ASP A 187 1.21 12.55 -22.02
CA ASP A 187 0.48 13.68 -22.61
C ASP A 187 1.31 14.96 -22.47
N GLU A 188 1.89 15.38 -23.59
CA GLU A 188 2.71 16.59 -23.69
C GLU A 188 1.88 17.88 -23.64
N LEU A 189 0.58 17.84 -23.92
CA LEU A 189 -0.29 19.00 -23.82
C LEU A 189 -0.63 19.29 -22.36
N THR A 190 -1.08 18.28 -21.63
CA THR A 190 -1.42 18.43 -20.21
C THR A 190 -0.21 18.27 -19.28
N LYS A 191 0.96 17.92 -19.84
CA LYS A 191 2.23 17.66 -19.13
C LYS A 191 2.07 16.60 -18.04
N ASN A 192 1.38 15.51 -18.36
CA ASN A 192 1.16 14.38 -17.45
C ASN A 192 1.58 13.05 -18.08
N ALA A 193 2.08 12.13 -17.24
CA ALA A 193 2.17 10.71 -17.54
C ALA A 193 1.14 9.94 -16.69
N VAL A 194 0.69 8.80 -17.18
CA VAL A 194 -0.11 7.85 -16.39
C VAL A 194 0.63 6.52 -16.31
N VAL A 195 0.89 6.08 -15.09
CA VAL A 195 1.46 4.76 -14.79
C VAL A 195 0.39 3.92 -14.12
N ARG A 196 0.13 2.74 -14.69
CA ARG A 196 -0.68 1.70 -14.06
C ARG A 196 0.24 0.71 -13.36
N VAL A 197 -0.05 0.44 -12.09
CA VAL A 197 0.65 -0.57 -11.30
C VAL A 197 -0.38 -1.62 -10.89
N ARG A 198 -0.15 -2.87 -11.31
CA ARG A 198 -0.92 -4.01 -10.83
C ARG A 198 -0.08 -4.81 -9.88
N HIS A 199 -0.64 -5.06 -8.72
CA HIS A 199 -0.10 -5.96 -7.72
C HIS A 199 -0.81 -7.29 -7.92
N VAL A 200 -0.03 -8.30 -8.28
CA VAL A 200 -0.52 -9.59 -8.73
C VAL A 200 0.02 -10.70 -7.83
N PRO A 201 -0.75 -11.78 -7.59
CA PRO A 201 -0.26 -12.94 -6.90
C PRO A 201 1.01 -13.47 -7.58
N PRO A 202 2.09 -13.73 -6.83
CA PRO A 202 3.28 -14.34 -7.39
C PRO A 202 2.98 -15.76 -7.85
N SER A 203 3.71 -16.22 -8.87
CA SER A 203 3.61 -17.62 -9.35
C SER A 203 3.90 -18.66 -8.26
N LYS A 204 4.66 -18.28 -7.24
CA LYS A 204 4.94 -19.07 -6.04
C LYS A 204 4.79 -18.16 -4.82
N SER A 205 3.62 -18.19 -4.22
CA SER A 205 3.34 -17.44 -2.98
C SER A 205 4.14 -18.02 -1.82
N LYS A 206 4.68 -17.13 -0.98
CA LYS A 206 5.49 -17.50 0.18
C LYS A 206 4.81 -17.14 1.51
N VAL A 207 3.54 -16.72 1.48
CA VAL A 207 2.78 -16.47 2.70
C VAL A 207 2.70 -17.75 3.54
N ARG A 208 2.70 -17.62 4.85
CA ARG A 208 2.58 -18.75 5.76
C ARG A 208 1.14 -19.29 5.73
N LEU A 209 0.98 -20.57 5.45
CA LEU A 209 -0.31 -21.27 5.45
C LEU A 209 -0.25 -22.38 6.50
N ASN A 210 -0.82 -22.11 7.68
CA ASN A 210 -0.60 -22.94 8.86
C ASN A 210 -1.46 -24.21 8.90
N ALA A 211 -2.50 -24.31 8.08
CA ALA A 211 -3.37 -25.49 7.99
C ALA A 211 -3.59 -25.92 6.53
N ASP A 212 -3.86 -27.22 6.32
CA ASP A 212 -3.97 -27.80 4.98
C ASP A 212 -5.12 -27.23 4.16
N TRP A 213 -6.25 -26.91 4.80
CA TRP A 213 -7.40 -26.29 4.14
C TRP A 213 -7.06 -24.90 3.56
N MET A 214 -6.03 -24.22 4.09
CA MET A 214 -5.58 -22.92 3.56
C MET A 214 -4.78 -23.03 2.27
N ARG A 215 -4.28 -24.22 1.93
CA ARG A 215 -3.46 -24.46 0.73
C ARG A 215 -4.28 -24.51 -0.55
N GLU A 216 -5.57 -24.84 -0.43
CA GLU A 216 -6.48 -24.86 -1.56
C GLU A 216 -6.71 -23.42 -2.07
N PRO A 217 -6.45 -23.15 -3.37
CA PRO A 217 -6.76 -21.87 -3.99
C PRO A 217 -8.21 -21.44 -3.76
N VAL A 218 -8.41 -20.22 -3.26
CA VAL A 218 -9.76 -19.63 -3.17
C VAL A 218 -10.30 -19.23 -4.56
N VAL A 219 -9.41 -18.96 -5.53
CA VAL A 219 -9.79 -18.54 -6.88
C VAL A 219 -9.06 -19.38 -7.94
N GLY A 220 -9.81 -20.25 -8.62
CA GLY A 220 -9.31 -21.03 -9.75
C GLY A 220 -8.07 -21.86 -9.39
N ARG A 221 -6.96 -21.63 -10.10
CA ARG A 221 -5.66 -22.31 -9.86
C ARG A 221 -4.57 -21.38 -9.31
N VAL A 222 -4.95 -20.16 -8.90
CA VAL A 222 -3.99 -19.15 -8.42
C VAL A 222 -3.69 -19.41 -6.95
N GLN A 223 -2.43 -19.55 -6.57
CA GLN A 223 -2.06 -19.75 -5.18
C GLN A 223 -2.52 -18.56 -4.32
N ASN A 224 -3.01 -18.87 -3.12
CA ASN A 224 -3.37 -17.84 -2.15
C ASN A 224 -2.14 -17.00 -1.80
N ASN A 225 -2.31 -15.69 -1.87
CA ASN A 225 -1.26 -14.71 -1.64
C ASN A 225 -1.58 -13.75 -0.51
N TRP A 226 -2.66 -14.00 0.23
CA TRP A 226 -3.08 -13.24 1.39
C TRP A 226 -3.54 -14.22 2.49
N VAL A 227 -3.16 -13.95 3.74
CA VAL A 227 -3.55 -14.75 4.90
C VAL A 227 -3.69 -13.85 6.13
N GLN A 228 -4.64 -14.17 6.99
CA GLN A 228 -4.84 -13.49 8.27
C GLN A 228 -5.38 -14.44 9.33
N VAL A 229 -4.77 -14.44 10.52
CA VAL A 229 -5.23 -15.19 11.69
C VAL A 229 -5.32 -14.23 12.87
N THR A 230 -6.54 -14.09 13.39
CA THR A 230 -6.84 -13.23 14.54
C THR A 230 -7.30 -14.06 15.72
N LYS A 231 -6.69 -13.86 16.90
CA LYS A 231 -7.21 -14.38 18.17
C LYS A 231 -8.33 -13.48 18.66
N ASN A 232 -9.51 -14.05 18.83
CA ASN A 232 -10.70 -13.36 19.30
C ASN A 232 -10.73 -13.30 20.84
N ALA A 233 -11.56 -12.42 21.39
CA ALA A 233 -11.66 -12.22 22.84
C ALA A 233 -12.27 -13.42 23.59
N ASP A 234 -13.02 -14.27 22.88
CA ASP A 234 -13.56 -15.54 23.37
C ASP A 234 -12.54 -16.69 23.32
N GLY A 235 -11.30 -16.41 22.91
CA GLY A 235 -10.22 -17.39 22.78
C GLY A 235 -10.22 -18.17 21.47
N LYS A 236 -11.26 -18.02 20.61
CA LYS A 236 -11.31 -18.63 19.28
C LYS A 236 -10.41 -17.90 18.28
N TYR A 237 -10.22 -18.48 17.11
CA TYR A 237 -9.35 -17.97 16.05
C TYR A 237 -10.15 -17.73 14.77
N SER A 238 -10.18 -16.50 14.28
CA SER A 238 -10.67 -16.21 12.93
C SER A 238 -9.50 -16.31 11.95
N ALA A 239 -9.53 -17.35 11.14
CA ALA A 239 -8.49 -17.68 10.18
C ALA A 239 -9.01 -17.50 8.76
N ALA A 240 -8.33 -16.70 7.97
CA ALA A 240 -8.74 -16.33 6.64
C ALA A 240 -7.57 -16.44 5.67
N VAL A 241 -7.86 -16.92 4.46
CA VAL A 241 -6.90 -17.02 3.36
C VAL A 241 -7.58 -16.51 2.09
N GLY A 242 -6.80 -16.00 1.14
CA GLY A 242 -7.40 -15.43 -0.05
C GLY A 242 -6.44 -15.13 -1.18
N MET A 243 -7.06 -14.62 -2.25
CA MET A 243 -6.39 -14.01 -3.38
C MET A 243 -6.63 -12.50 -3.32
N GLU A 244 -5.54 -11.76 -3.11
CA GLU A 244 -5.51 -10.30 -3.16
C GLU A 244 -4.91 -9.85 -4.48
N THR A 245 -5.57 -8.88 -5.11
CA THR A 245 -5.09 -8.18 -6.30
C THR A 245 -5.39 -6.71 -6.13
N PHE A 246 -4.51 -5.82 -6.59
CA PHE A 246 -4.84 -4.41 -6.62
C PHE A 246 -4.30 -3.71 -7.86
N GLU A 247 -5.10 -2.78 -8.38
CA GLU A 247 -4.73 -1.93 -9.50
C GLU A 247 -4.66 -0.48 -9.02
N VAL A 248 -3.52 0.15 -9.27
CA VAL A 248 -3.27 1.55 -8.98
C VAL A 248 -3.05 2.29 -10.30
N GLU A 249 -3.70 3.43 -10.46
CA GLU A 249 -3.46 4.37 -11.55
C GLU A 249 -2.86 5.65 -10.96
N LEU A 250 -1.62 5.96 -11.31
CA LEU A 250 -0.88 7.15 -10.90
C LEU A 250 -0.83 8.14 -12.05
N ARG A 251 -1.35 9.35 -11.85
CA ARG A 251 -1.10 10.49 -12.75
C ARG A 251 0.06 11.32 -12.20
N ILE A 252 1.12 11.43 -12.99
CA ILE A 252 2.39 12.05 -12.60
C ILE A 252 2.63 13.30 -13.46
N GLY A 253 3.02 14.41 -12.84
CA GLY A 253 3.37 15.62 -13.59
C GLY A 253 4.74 15.48 -14.26
N LEU A 254 4.82 15.71 -15.57
CA LEU A 254 6.08 15.63 -16.32
C LEU A 254 7.08 16.75 -15.97
N ARG A 255 6.58 17.86 -15.42
CA ARG A 255 7.41 19.01 -15.05
C ARG A 255 8.22 18.77 -13.77
N ASP A 256 7.61 18.10 -12.79
CA ASP A 256 8.12 18.02 -11.43
C ASP A 256 8.19 16.59 -10.88
N GLY A 257 7.64 15.61 -11.59
CA GLY A 257 7.52 14.21 -11.17
C GLY A 257 6.62 13.99 -9.95
N ARG A 258 5.75 14.95 -9.60
CA ARG A 258 4.82 14.79 -8.47
C ARG A 258 3.63 13.91 -8.86
N ILE A 259 3.10 13.14 -7.90
CA ILE A 259 1.75 12.57 -8.03
C ILE A 259 0.75 13.73 -8.08
N LYS A 260 -0.01 13.84 -9.16
CA LYS A 260 -1.11 14.81 -9.32
C LYS A 260 -2.42 14.21 -8.86
N SER A 261 -2.62 12.93 -9.13
CA SER A 261 -3.73 12.15 -8.60
C SER A 261 -3.40 10.67 -8.62
N ALA A 262 -4.05 9.90 -7.77
CA ALA A 262 -3.98 8.44 -7.83
C ALA A 262 -5.37 7.82 -7.57
N LYS A 263 -5.58 6.63 -8.11
CA LYS A 263 -6.73 5.78 -7.78
C LYS A 263 -6.24 4.38 -7.46
N MET A 264 -6.88 3.71 -6.52
CA MET A 264 -6.65 2.29 -6.23
C MET A 264 -7.97 1.54 -6.20
N ASP A 265 -7.97 0.33 -6.74
CA ASP A 265 -8.98 -0.69 -6.49
C ASP A 265 -8.30 -1.97 -6.01
N ASN A 266 -8.58 -2.39 -4.78
CA ASN A 266 -8.03 -3.57 -4.15
C ASN A 266 -9.16 -4.53 -3.70
N PRO A 267 -9.61 -5.43 -4.59
CA PRO A 267 -10.44 -6.56 -4.21
C PRO A 267 -9.62 -7.71 -3.61
N VAL A 268 -10.16 -8.30 -2.54
CA VAL A 268 -9.68 -9.59 -1.99
C VAL A 268 -10.83 -10.58 -2.01
N THR A 269 -10.59 -11.76 -2.58
CA THR A 269 -11.52 -12.89 -2.43
C THR A 269 -11.02 -13.76 -1.28
N VAL A 270 -11.87 -13.95 -0.27
CA VAL A 270 -11.49 -14.51 1.03
C VAL A 270 -12.32 -15.76 1.31
N ARG A 271 -11.66 -16.77 1.88
CA ARG A 271 -12.27 -17.88 2.61
C ARG A 271 -11.87 -17.78 4.07
N GLU A 272 -12.83 -17.63 4.96
CA GLU A 272 -12.63 -17.54 6.41
C GLU A 272 -13.25 -18.75 7.11
N ARG A 273 -12.58 -19.23 8.17
CA ARG A 273 -13.13 -20.18 9.13
C ARG A 273 -12.94 -19.64 10.54
N LEU A 274 -13.88 -19.97 11.42
CA LEU A 274 -13.74 -19.78 12.86
C LEU A 274 -13.27 -21.10 13.46
N CYS A 275 -12.12 -21.07 14.15
CA CYS A 275 -11.49 -22.25 14.71
C CYS A 275 -11.40 -22.19 16.24
N SER A 276 -11.46 -23.34 16.89
CA SER A 276 -11.36 -23.49 18.34
C SER A 276 -9.91 -23.63 18.81
N ASP A 277 -8.99 -24.02 17.92
CA ASP A 277 -7.57 -24.27 18.20
C ASP A 277 -6.64 -23.34 17.41
N ASP A 278 -5.41 -23.16 17.89
CA ASP A 278 -4.37 -22.33 17.25
C ASP A 278 -3.67 -23.01 16.07
N ALA A 279 -3.74 -24.34 15.97
CA ALA A 279 -3.30 -25.11 14.82
C ALA A 279 -4.28 -25.02 13.63
N LEU A 280 -5.46 -24.42 13.83
CA LEU A 280 -6.49 -24.15 12.82
C LEU A 280 -7.03 -25.45 12.17
N THR A 281 -7.20 -26.49 12.99
CA THR A 281 -7.62 -27.83 12.58
C THR A 281 -9.07 -28.17 13.00
N ASP A 282 -9.55 -27.63 14.11
CA ASP A 282 -10.93 -27.71 14.58
C ASP A 282 -11.66 -26.41 14.24
N CYS A 283 -12.27 -26.39 13.05
CA CYS A 283 -12.91 -25.20 12.51
C CYS A 283 -14.34 -25.46 12.04
N GLU A 284 -15.17 -24.44 12.19
CA GLU A 284 -16.50 -24.35 11.59
C GLU A 284 -16.42 -24.33 10.05
N GLU A 285 -17.57 -24.50 9.39
CA GLU A 285 -17.68 -24.43 7.93
C GLU A 285 -17.17 -23.09 7.38
N PRO A 286 -16.53 -23.09 6.19
CA PRO A 286 -15.97 -21.88 5.62
C PRO A 286 -17.05 -20.89 5.17
N VAL A 287 -16.77 -19.62 5.37
CA VAL A 287 -17.52 -18.50 4.81
C VAL A 287 -16.67 -17.84 3.73
N GLU A 288 -17.20 -17.75 2.51
CA GLU A 288 -16.55 -17.07 1.39
C GLU A 288 -17.16 -15.69 1.16
N TYR A 289 -16.31 -14.68 0.99
CA TYR A 289 -16.74 -13.31 0.75
C TYR A 289 -15.70 -12.51 -0.04
N ARG A 290 -16.07 -11.29 -0.44
CA ARG A 290 -15.15 -10.34 -1.04
C ARG A 290 -15.03 -9.09 -0.19
N THR A 291 -13.81 -8.69 0.10
CA THR A 291 -13.50 -7.35 0.60
C THR A 291 -13.06 -6.47 -0.56
N ARG A 292 -13.22 -5.16 -0.41
CA ARG A 292 -12.79 -4.20 -1.42
C ARG A 292 -12.36 -2.91 -0.76
N ARG A 293 -11.16 -2.42 -1.12
CA ARG A 293 -10.68 -1.09 -0.74
C ARG A 293 -10.54 -0.24 -2.01
N GLN A 294 -11.16 0.93 -2.01
CA GLN A 294 -11.09 1.88 -3.12
C GLN A 294 -10.55 3.20 -2.61
N LEU A 295 -9.56 3.75 -3.30
CA LEU A 295 -8.88 4.98 -2.86
C LEU A 295 -8.84 6.02 -3.96
N GLU A 296 -8.84 7.28 -3.56
CA GLU A 296 -8.59 8.43 -4.42
C GLU A 296 -7.65 9.41 -3.73
N LEU A 297 -6.56 9.75 -4.41
CA LEU A 297 -5.63 10.82 -4.02
C LEU A 297 -5.75 11.97 -5.01
N THR A 298 -5.82 13.21 -4.53
CA THR A 298 -5.83 14.42 -5.36
C THR A 298 -4.85 15.44 -4.78
N ALA A 299 -3.94 15.95 -5.61
CA ALA A 299 -3.12 17.11 -5.26
C ALA A 299 -4.00 18.36 -5.11
N LEU A 300 -3.72 19.19 -4.10
CA LEU A 300 -4.45 20.42 -3.79
C LEU A 300 -3.74 21.68 -4.28
#